data_AF-A0A976MED3-F1
#
_entry.id   AF-A0A976MED3-F1
#
_cell.length_a   1.000
_cell.length_b   1.000
_cell.length_c   1.000
_cell.angle_alpha   90.00
_cell.angle_beta   90.00
_cell.angle_gamma   90.00
#
_symmetry.space_group_name_H-M   'P 1'
#
loop_
_entity.id
_entity.type
_entity.pdbx_description
1 polymer ?
#
loop_
_entity_poly.entity_id
_entity_poly.type
_entity_poly.pdbx_seq_one_letter_code
_entity_poly.pdbx_strand_id
1 'polypeptide(L)'
;MIADNHALSGYNFGDNLRENTRKTIALTLACGIDHNKTTIFTQSDFPQILEMNWILGSFIKASKFYKLAQFRNRGVDSDDMSIGNFLYPLLMASDILALNASRVIAGPDQKINLSLARYSARKLNRIIGSDFFTLPEPVYSHTYRVKSLSDGRKKMSKSGSSKMDVINLLDSDDTIYHKIRSAKTQSSDDDASPELNNLLALYSIFSGRPYDDVFSQCDMSNFLKLKTDLATLMIEFLVPIKKKFQDIYNDDQLISSILEQSRQKLNYALDNRIREVKQLLNC
;
A
#
# COMPACT_ATOMS: atom_id res chain seq x y z
N MET A 1 0.25 4.63 9.12
CA MET A 1 -1.20 4.80 9.04
C MET A 1 -1.82 3.58 8.38
N ILE A 2 -2.80 2.95 9.01
CA ILE A 2 -3.67 1.94 8.42
C ILE A 2 -4.93 2.66 7.94
N ALA A 3 -5.14 2.68 6.61
CA ALA A 3 -6.10 3.53 5.93
C ALA A 3 -7.51 2.88 5.85
N ASP A 4 -8.14 2.68 7.00
CA ASP A 4 -9.44 2.01 7.11
C ASP A 4 -10.62 2.85 6.59
N ASN A 5 -10.58 4.19 6.66
CA ASN A 5 -11.59 5.02 5.99
C ASN A 5 -11.50 4.89 4.46
N HIS A 6 -10.30 4.75 3.89
CA HIS A 6 -10.16 4.46 2.45
C HIS A 6 -10.71 3.08 2.09
N ALA A 7 -10.58 2.09 2.98
CA ALA A 7 -11.12 0.74 2.74
C ALA A 7 -12.65 0.74 2.60
N LEU A 8 -13.36 1.68 3.26
CA LEU A 8 -14.81 1.82 3.14
C LEU A 8 -15.30 2.10 1.71
N SER A 9 -14.49 2.70 0.85
CA SER A 9 -14.92 3.06 -0.51
C SER A 9 -15.12 1.84 -1.43
N GLY A 10 -14.48 0.71 -1.11
CA GLY A 10 -14.64 -0.58 -1.78
C GLY A 10 -15.11 -1.70 -0.86
N TYR A 11 -15.66 -1.35 0.31
CA TYR A 11 -16.06 -2.31 1.34
C TYR A 11 -17.34 -3.04 0.95
N ASN A 12 -17.33 -4.36 1.10
CA ASN A 12 -18.54 -5.18 1.02
C ASN A 12 -19.03 -5.49 2.44
N PHE A 13 -20.35 -5.49 2.66
CA PHE A 13 -20.94 -5.62 4.01
C PHE A 13 -20.52 -6.89 4.77
N GLY A 14 -20.05 -7.93 4.06
CA GLY A 14 -19.50 -9.16 4.67
C GLY A 14 -18.03 -9.12 5.08
N ASP A 15 -17.29 -8.05 4.77
CA ASP A 15 -15.87 -7.95 5.11
C ASP A 15 -15.66 -7.64 6.59
N ASN A 16 -14.75 -8.32 7.29
CA ASN A 16 -14.42 -7.96 8.66
C ASN A 16 -13.33 -6.88 8.69
N LEU A 17 -13.71 -5.61 8.49
CA LEU A 17 -12.73 -4.51 8.43
C LEU A 17 -11.92 -4.39 9.73
N ARG A 18 -12.55 -4.58 10.89
CA ARG A 18 -11.87 -4.52 12.20
C ARG A 18 -10.77 -5.57 12.30
N GLU A 19 -11.09 -6.80 11.92
CA GLU A 19 -10.11 -7.89 11.91
C GLU A 19 -9.01 -7.65 10.87
N ASN A 20 -9.34 -7.17 9.68
CA ASN A 20 -8.37 -6.84 8.63
C ASN A 20 -7.42 -5.71 9.05
N THR A 21 -7.92 -4.67 9.71
CA THR A 21 -7.11 -3.60 10.31
C THR A 21 -6.14 -4.19 11.32
N ARG A 22 -6.64 -5.02 12.24
CA ARG A 22 -5.81 -5.68 13.26
C ARG A 22 -4.74 -6.58 12.66
N LYS A 23 -5.10 -7.43 11.68
CA LYS A 23 -4.16 -8.26 10.92
C LYS A 23 -3.10 -7.41 10.23
N THR A 24 -3.49 -6.28 9.65
CA THR A 24 -2.55 -5.38 8.97
C THR A 24 -1.55 -4.76 9.95
N ILE A 25 -2.00 -4.36 11.15
CA ILE A 25 -1.11 -3.85 12.20
C ILE A 25 -0.11 -4.94 12.61
N ALA A 26 -0.61 -6.13 12.97
CA ALA A 26 0.24 -7.24 13.40
C ALA A 26 1.25 -7.65 12.33
N LEU A 27 0.83 -7.71 11.07
CA LEU A 27 1.70 -8.06 9.94
C LEU A 27 2.75 -6.98 9.67
N THR A 28 2.40 -5.71 9.82
CA THR A 28 3.34 -4.58 9.68
C THR A 28 4.46 -4.67 10.72
N LEU A 29 4.11 -4.97 11.97
CA LEU A 29 5.06 -5.17 13.07
C LEU A 29 5.91 -6.44 12.83
N ALA A 30 5.28 -7.54 12.42
CA ALA A 30 5.97 -8.81 12.15
C ALA A 30 7.01 -8.69 11.02
N CYS A 31 6.76 -7.85 10.03
CA CYS A 31 7.70 -7.51 8.95
C CYS A 31 8.87 -6.61 9.40
N GLY A 32 8.91 -6.19 10.68
CA GLY A 32 10.04 -5.49 11.27
C GLY A 32 9.89 -3.98 11.42
N ILE A 33 8.68 -3.42 11.25
CA ILE A 33 8.44 -2.02 11.62
C ILE A 33 8.49 -1.88 13.14
N ASP A 34 9.47 -1.11 13.61
CA ASP A 34 9.66 -0.81 15.04
C ASP A 34 8.72 0.33 15.47
N HIS A 35 7.73 0.00 16.30
CA HIS A 35 6.73 0.95 16.82
C HIS A 35 7.33 1.99 17.78
N ASN A 36 8.53 1.75 18.33
CA ASN A 36 9.22 2.74 19.17
C ASN A 36 9.82 3.87 18.32
N LYS A 37 10.09 3.59 17.04
CA LYS A 37 10.63 4.57 16.07
C LYS A 37 9.56 5.12 15.13
N THR A 38 8.51 4.34 14.89
CA THR A 38 7.47 4.63 13.90
C THR A 38 6.11 4.70 14.55
N THR A 39 5.38 5.79 14.34
CA THR A 39 3.99 5.89 14.83
C THR A 39 3.06 5.05 13.94
N ILE A 40 2.46 4.00 14.51
CA ILE A 40 1.50 3.12 13.84
C ILE A 40 0.11 3.39 14.39
N PHE A 41 -0.82 3.75 13.52
CA PHE A 41 -2.15 4.19 13.94
C PHE A 41 -3.18 3.89 12.86
N THR A 42 -4.45 3.84 13.25
CA THR A 42 -5.60 3.65 12.37
C THR A 42 -6.14 5.01 11.94
N GLN A 43 -6.48 5.18 10.67
CA GLN A 43 -6.90 6.47 10.13
C GLN A 43 -8.20 6.99 10.78
N SER A 44 -9.17 6.09 11.00
CA SER A 44 -10.46 6.43 11.64
C SER A 44 -10.35 6.92 13.09
N ASP A 45 -9.23 6.67 13.78
CA ASP A 45 -8.99 7.17 15.14
C ASP A 45 -8.82 8.70 15.20
N PHE A 46 -8.63 9.36 14.04
CA PHE A 46 -8.30 10.79 13.95
C PHE A 46 -9.34 11.55 13.12
N PRO A 47 -10.42 12.05 13.74
CA PRO A 47 -11.45 12.83 13.03
C PRO A 47 -10.92 14.10 12.37
N GLN A 48 -9.78 14.62 12.84
CA GLN A 48 -9.06 15.77 12.25
C GLN A 48 -8.72 15.54 10.77
N ILE A 49 -8.50 14.29 10.36
CA ILE A 49 -8.27 13.95 8.94
C ILE A 49 -9.54 14.22 8.11
N LEU A 50 -10.72 13.87 8.64
CA LEU A 50 -12.00 14.13 7.96
C LEU A 50 -12.33 15.62 7.95
N GLU A 51 -11.98 16.33 9.02
CA GLU A 51 -12.11 17.79 9.08
C GLU A 51 -11.21 18.49 8.05
N MET A 52 -9.94 18.07 7.94
CA MET A 52 -9.05 18.52 6.88
C MET A 52 -9.64 18.20 5.50
N ASN A 53 -10.24 17.02 5.33
CA ASN A 53 -10.89 16.63 4.07
C ASN A 53 -12.05 17.57 3.69
N TRP A 54 -12.84 18.00 4.66
CA TRP A 54 -13.89 19.00 4.44
C TRP A 54 -13.31 20.37 4.05
N ILE A 55 -12.28 20.83 4.76
CA ILE A 55 -11.56 22.08 4.44
C ILE A 55 -11.02 22.01 3.00
N LEU A 56 -10.31 20.94 2.63
CA LEU A 56 -9.80 20.78 1.27
C LEU A 56 -10.93 20.75 0.24
N GLY A 57 -12.01 20.00 0.51
CA GLY A 57 -13.18 19.90 -0.37
C GLY A 57 -13.84 21.25 -0.66
N SER A 58 -13.74 22.20 0.27
CA SER A 58 -14.29 23.55 0.13
C SER A 58 -13.52 24.43 -0.87
N PHE A 59 -12.24 24.13 -1.13
CA PHE A 59 -11.37 24.96 -1.99
C PHE A 59 -10.92 24.28 -3.29
N ILE A 60 -10.99 22.94 -3.35
CA ILE A 60 -10.58 22.16 -4.52
C ILE A 60 -11.78 21.95 -5.45
N LYS A 61 -11.67 22.49 -6.67
CA LYS A 61 -12.74 22.38 -7.68
C LYS A 61 -12.97 20.93 -8.12
N ALA A 62 -14.24 20.55 -8.26
CA ALA A 62 -14.67 19.24 -8.78
C ALA A 62 -14.03 18.89 -10.15
N SER A 63 -13.80 19.89 -11.01
CA SER A 63 -13.15 19.69 -12.32
C SER A 63 -11.76 19.07 -12.24
N LYS A 64 -11.06 19.19 -11.10
CA LYS A 64 -9.80 18.50 -10.87
C LYS A 64 -10.01 16.99 -10.74
N PHE A 65 -11.04 16.58 -10.01
CA PHE A 65 -11.38 15.16 -9.84
C PHE A 65 -11.86 14.53 -11.14
N TYR A 66 -12.67 15.22 -11.95
CA TYR A 66 -13.10 14.69 -13.26
C TYR A 66 -11.92 14.39 -14.19
N LYS A 67 -10.88 15.24 -14.20
CA LYS A 67 -9.66 14.94 -14.96
C LYS A 67 -8.98 13.69 -14.43
N LEU A 68 -8.84 13.56 -13.11
CA LEU A 68 -8.24 12.36 -12.51
C LEU A 68 -9.04 11.09 -12.81
N ALA A 69 -10.37 11.17 -12.71
CA ALA A 69 -11.28 10.08 -13.01
C ALA A 69 -11.21 9.69 -14.48
N GLN A 70 -11.23 10.64 -15.43
CA GLN A 70 -11.02 10.36 -16.86
C GLN A 70 -9.65 9.72 -17.14
N PHE A 71 -8.61 10.08 -16.39
CA PHE A 71 -7.31 9.43 -16.49
C PHE A 71 -7.31 7.98 -15.98
N ARG A 72 -8.11 7.67 -14.94
CA ARG A 72 -8.17 6.33 -14.31
C ARG A 72 -9.19 5.40 -14.96
N ASN A 73 -10.32 5.94 -15.39
CA ASN A 73 -11.50 5.23 -15.88
C ASN A 73 -11.52 5.14 -17.41
N ARG A 74 -10.36 5.07 -18.07
CA ARG A 74 -10.31 4.64 -19.48
C ARG A 74 -10.74 3.16 -19.54
N GLY A 75 -12.07 2.94 -19.49
CA GLY A 75 -12.72 1.62 -19.48
C GLY A 75 -13.57 1.27 -18.24
N VAL A 76 -13.87 2.21 -17.33
CA VAL A 76 -14.77 1.95 -16.18
C VAL A 76 -16.00 2.85 -16.29
N ASP A 77 -17.18 2.27 -16.19
CA ASP A 77 -18.45 2.99 -16.27
C ASP A 77 -18.57 3.98 -15.10
N SER A 78 -18.85 5.25 -15.38
CA SER A 78 -18.86 6.29 -14.35
C SER A 78 -20.04 6.16 -13.39
N ASP A 79 -21.11 5.48 -13.82
CA ASP A 79 -22.39 5.44 -13.14
C ASP A 79 -22.39 4.51 -11.92
N ASP A 80 -21.49 3.53 -11.87
CA ASP A 80 -21.33 2.59 -10.75
C ASP A 80 -20.33 3.08 -9.67
N MET A 81 -19.70 4.25 -9.87
CA MET A 81 -18.66 4.74 -8.95
C MET A 81 -19.26 5.48 -7.75
N SER A 82 -19.03 4.94 -6.54
CA SER A 82 -19.40 5.63 -5.29
C SER A 82 -18.68 6.99 -5.13
N ILE A 83 -19.33 7.92 -4.43
CA ILE A 83 -18.72 9.22 -4.07
C ILE A 83 -17.41 9.03 -3.30
N GLY A 84 -17.36 8.03 -2.42
CA GLY A 84 -16.13 7.66 -1.70
C GLY A 84 -14.99 7.29 -2.64
N ASN A 85 -15.26 6.45 -3.65
CA ASN A 85 -14.26 6.08 -4.67
C ASN A 85 -13.84 7.27 -5.54
N PHE A 86 -14.73 8.22 -5.79
CA PHE A 86 -14.39 9.44 -6.51
C PHE A 86 -13.52 10.41 -5.67
N LEU A 87 -13.84 10.56 -4.38
CA LEU A 87 -13.23 11.52 -3.49
C LEU A 87 -12.01 10.97 -2.71
N TYR A 88 -11.70 9.68 -2.73
CA TYR A 88 -10.55 9.15 -1.99
C TYR A 88 -9.23 9.90 -2.27
N PRO A 89 -8.92 10.43 -3.48
CA PRO A 89 -7.69 11.20 -3.66
C PRO A 89 -7.65 12.48 -2.82
N LEU A 90 -8.82 13.07 -2.51
CA LEU A 90 -8.94 14.19 -1.58
C LEU A 90 -8.65 13.74 -0.14
N LEU A 91 -9.19 12.59 0.26
CA LEU A 91 -8.94 12.03 1.58
C LEU A 91 -7.45 11.70 1.75
N MET A 92 -6.78 11.19 0.71
CA MET A 92 -5.34 10.97 0.70
C MET A 92 -4.55 12.29 0.85
N ALA A 93 -4.99 13.36 0.18
CA ALA A 93 -4.39 14.68 0.38
C ALA A 93 -4.56 15.15 1.83
N SER A 94 -5.71 14.87 2.44
CA SER A 94 -6.01 15.22 3.84
C SER A 94 -5.12 14.48 4.82
N ASP A 95 -4.92 13.17 4.62
CA ASP A 95 -3.97 12.37 5.41
C ASP A 95 -2.59 13.01 5.44
N ILE A 96 -2.09 13.39 4.26
CA ILE A 96 -0.74 13.95 4.08
C ILE A 96 -0.61 15.34 4.72
N LEU A 97 -1.59 16.22 4.48
CA LEU A 97 -1.52 17.62 4.91
C LEU A 97 -1.85 17.82 6.39
N ALA A 98 -2.75 17.00 6.96
CA ALA A 98 -3.03 16.99 8.38
C ALA A 98 -1.81 16.55 9.19
N LEU A 99 -1.10 15.51 8.72
CA LEU A 99 0.13 15.01 9.35
C LEU A 99 1.39 15.84 9.00
N ASN A 100 1.24 16.88 8.17
CA ASN A 100 2.35 17.70 7.66
C ASN A 100 3.50 16.85 7.08
N ALA A 101 3.18 15.79 6.33
CA ALA A 101 4.18 14.89 5.80
C ALA A 101 4.98 15.53 4.66
N SER A 102 6.29 15.60 4.81
CA SER A 102 7.21 16.14 3.80
C SER A 102 7.59 15.13 2.72
N ARG A 103 7.54 13.84 3.04
CA ARG A 103 7.89 12.74 2.14
C ARG A 103 6.84 11.63 2.22
N VAL A 104 6.45 11.11 1.07
CA VAL A 104 5.44 10.05 0.96
C VAL A 104 5.99 8.90 0.13
N ILE A 105 6.10 7.72 0.75
CA ILE A 105 6.46 6.50 0.04
C ILE A 105 5.24 6.06 -0.76
N ALA A 106 5.35 6.13 -2.08
CA ALA A 106 4.24 5.89 -2.98
C ALA A 106 4.72 5.12 -4.22
N GLY A 107 3.99 4.07 -4.59
CA GLY A 107 4.24 3.37 -5.84
C GLY A 107 3.97 4.26 -7.06
N PRO A 108 4.47 3.91 -8.26
CA PRO A 108 4.21 4.65 -9.49
C PRO A 108 2.71 4.90 -9.75
N ASP A 109 1.87 3.94 -9.36
CA ASP A 109 0.41 3.97 -9.52
C ASP A 109 -0.27 5.10 -8.70
N GLN A 110 0.41 5.64 -7.68
CA GLN A 110 -0.08 6.68 -6.78
C GLN A 110 0.40 8.10 -7.15
N LYS A 111 1.21 8.22 -8.22
CA LYS A 111 1.77 9.51 -8.67
C LYS A 111 0.69 10.56 -8.92
N ILE A 112 -0.44 10.14 -9.49
CA ILE A 112 -1.56 11.02 -9.78
C ILE A 112 -2.17 11.57 -8.48
N ASN A 113 -2.39 10.73 -7.47
CA ASN A 113 -2.98 11.18 -6.21
C ASN A 113 -2.05 12.11 -5.44
N LEU A 114 -0.74 11.81 -5.43
CA LEU A 114 0.24 12.70 -4.82
C LEU A 114 0.29 14.07 -5.54
N SER A 115 0.07 14.10 -6.85
CA SER A 115 -0.03 15.37 -7.59
C SER A 115 -1.21 16.22 -7.10
N LEU A 116 -2.32 15.60 -6.71
CA LEU A 116 -3.46 16.29 -6.10
C LEU A 116 -3.10 16.82 -4.71
N ALA A 117 -2.44 16.04 -3.86
CA ALA A 117 -2.00 16.50 -2.54
C ALA A 117 -1.09 17.74 -2.64
N ARG A 118 -0.11 17.72 -3.55
CA ARG A 118 0.76 18.88 -3.85
C ARG A 118 -0.02 20.07 -4.39
N TYR A 119 -1.00 19.84 -5.25
CA TYR A 119 -1.87 20.90 -5.76
C TYR A 119 -2.70 21.52 -4.63
N SER A 120 -3.28 20.71 -3.75
CA SER A 120 -4.06 21.15 -2.60
C SER A 120 -3.23 22.01 -1.64
N ALA A 121 -2.01 21.57 -1.32
CA ALA A 121 -1.07 22.35 -0.50
C ALA A 121 -0.81 23.74 -1.09
N ARG A 122 -0.42 23.82 -2.38
CA ARG A 122 -0.18 25.10 -3.07
C ARG A 122 -1.42 25.99 -3.09
N LYS A 123 -2.59 25.40 -3.31
CA LYS A 123 -3.85 26.12 -3.39
C LYS A 123 -4.19 26.77 -2.05
N LEU A 124 -4.05 26.04 -0.94
CA LEU A 124 -4.26 26.57 0.40
C LEU A 124 -3.20 27.60 0.79
N ASN A 125 -1.91 27.35 0.54
CA ASN A 125 -0.86 28.33 0.80
C ASN A 125 -1.14 29.67 0.12
N ARG A 126 -1.62 29.63 -1.13
CA ARG A 126 -2.02 30.85 -1.86
C ARG A 126 -3.24 31.56 -1.23
N ILE A 127 -4.21 30.81 -0.70
CA ILE A 127 -5.38 31.39 -0.04
C ILE A 127 -4.98 32.06 1.28
N ILE A 128 -4.14 31.36 2.06
CA ILE A 128 -3.65 31.82 3.35
C ILE A 128 -2.64 32.98 3.19
N GLY A 129 -1.92 33.02 2.07
CA GLY A 129 -0.85 33.99 1.84
C GLY A 129 0.47 33.62 2.52
N SER A 130 0.69 32.36 2.85
CA SER A 130 1.93 31.86 3.47
C SER A 130 2.23 30.41 3.08
N ASP A 131 3.48 29.98 3.25
CA ASP A 131 3.93 28.60 3.00
C ASP A 131 3.68 27.66 4.19
N PHE A 132 2.44 27.65 4.70
CA PHE A 132 2.06 26.86 5.87
C PHE A 132 2.01 25.35 5.63
N PHE A 133 1.55 24.93 4.44
CA PHE A 133 1.52 23.53 4.04
C PHE A 133 2.79 23.13 3.31
N THR A 134 3.46 22.09 3.83
CA THR A 134 4.57 21.43 3.15
C THR A 134 4.06 20.76 1.87
N LEU A 135 4.79 20.93 0.77
CA LEU A 135 4.52 20.21 -0.47
C LEU A 135 5.16 18.81 -0.36
N PRO A 136 4.36 17.72 -0.30
CA PRO A 136 4.91 16.38 -0.09
C PRO A 136 5.69 15.90 -1.31
N GLU A 137 6.91 15.40 -1.10
CA GLU A 137 7.74 14.82 -2.16
C GLU A 137 7.57 13.28 -2.23
N PRO A 138 7.46 12.70 -3.44
CA PRO A 138 7.42 11.25 -3.60
C PRO A 138 8.77 10.64 -3.24
N VAL A 139 8.74 9.56 -2.48
CA VAL A 139 9.88 8.65 -2.33
C VAL A 139 9.57 7.39 -3.11
N TYR A 140 10.32 7.18 -4.19
CA TYR A 140 10.23 5.96 -4.98
C TYR A 140 11.16 4.90 -4.39
N SER A 141 10.63 3.72 -4.09
CA SER A 141 11.46 2.59 -3.70
C SER A 141 12.11 1.98 -4.94
N HIS A 142 13.40 1.65 -4.85
CA HIS A 142 14.13 0.90 -5.88
C HIS A 142 13.90 -0.61 -5.75
N THR A 143 12.79 -1.02 -5.14
CA THR A 143 12.45 -2.42 -4.89
C THR A 143 11.98 -3.09 -6.17
N TYR A 144 12.31 -4.37 -6.31
CA TYR A 144 11.86 -5.17 -7.45
C TYR A 144 10.33 -5.12 -7.61
N ARG A 145 9.86 -4.92 -8.85
CA ARG A 145 8.43 -4.90 -9.18
C ARG A 145 7.95 -6.33 -9.41
N VAL A 146 7.52 -6.98 -8.33
CA VAL A 146 6.95 -8.34 -8.38
C VAL A 146 5.75 -8.42 -9.33
N LYS A 147 5.79 -9.37 -10.27
CA LYS A 147 4.78 -9.59 -11.30
C LYS A 147 3.78 -10.66 -10.90
N SER A 148 2.63 -10.70 -11.59
CA SER A 148 1.67 -11.80 -11.44
C SER A 148 2.35 -13.12 -11.78
N LEU A 149 2.02 -14.18 -11.04
CA LEU A 149 2.51 -15.54 -11.31
C LEU A 149 1.97 -16.13 -12.62
N SER A 150 0.89 -15.59 -13.17
CA SER A 150 0.26 -16.07 -14.41
C SER A 150 0.49 -15.15 -15.63
N ASP A 151 0.88 -13.88 -15.40
CA ASP A 151 1.10 -12.86 -16.43
C ASP A 151 2.26 -11.94 -16.03
N GLY A 152 3.45 -12.19 -16.57
CA GLY A 152 4.69 -11.47 -16.23
C GLY A 152 4.69 -9.99 -16.63
N ARG A 153 3.71 -9.55 -17.43
CA ARG A 153 3.55 -8.15 -17.83
C ARG A 153 2.76 -7.36 -16.80
N LYS A 154 1.89 -8.03 -16.03
CA LYS A 154 1.08 -7.41 -14.98
C LYS A 154 1.79 -7.42 -13.63
N LYS A 155 1.53 -6.38 -12.85
CA LYS A 155 1.97 -6.32 -11.44
C LYS A 155 1.11 -7.28 -10.62
N MET A 156 1.71 -7.94 -9.64
CA MET A 156 0.95 -8.71 -8.66
C MET A 156 -0.05 -7.81 -7.94
N SER A 157 -1.33 -8.21 -7.88
CA SER A 157 -2.40 -7.44 -7.25
C SER A 157 -3.21 -8.30 -6.31
N LYS A 158 -3.45 -7.79 -5.09
CA LYS A 158 -4.35 -8.42 -4.11
C LYS A 158 -5.81 -8.45 -4.57
N SER A 159 -6.20 -7.51 -5.44
CA SER A 159 -7.55 -7.38 -6.00
C SER A 159 -7.68 -8.00 -7.40
N GLY A 160 -6.69 -8.79 -7.83
CA GLY A 160 -6.77 -9.50 -9.10
C GLY A 160 -7.89 -10.54 -9.09
N SER A 161 -8.33 -10.96 -10.27
CA SER A 161 -9.41 -11.95 -10.42
C SER A 161 -9.03 -13.35 -9.95
N SER A 162 -7.73 -13.68 -9.96
CA SER A 162 -7.19 -15.00 -9.63
C SER A 162 -6.37 -14.96 -8.34
N LYS A 163 -6.74 -15.79 -7.36
CA LYS A 163 -5.93 -16.01 -6.14
C LYS A 163 -4.59 -16.68 -6.43
N MET A 164 -4.45 -17.36 -7.58
CA MET A 164 -3.22 -18.03 -8.00
C MET A 164 -2.14 -17.05 -8.48
N ASP A 165 -2.52 -15.80 -8.75
CA ASP A 165 -1.62 -14.77 -9.30
C ASP A 165 -0.74 -14.10 -8.24
N VAL A 166 -1.08 -14.30 -6.96
CA VAL A 166 -0.54 -13.56 -5.81
C VAL A 166 -0.10 -14.50 -4.69
N ILE A 167 1.04 -14.21 -4.08
CA ILE A 167 1.45 -14.81 -2.81
C ILE A 167 1.14 -13.84 -1.67
N ASN A 168 0.30 -14.23 -0.72
CA ASN A 168 0.10 -13.46 0.51
C ASN A 168 1.11 -13.89 1.57
N LEU A 169 1.52 -12.95 2.41
CA LEU A 169 2.48 -13.21 3.50
C LEU A 169 1.98 -14.25 4.52
N LEU A 170 0.66 -14.43 4.62
CA LEU A 170 0.02 -15.39 5.52
C LEU A 170 -0.53 -16.63 4.81
N ASP A 171 -0.25 -16.82 3.51
CA ASP A 171 -0.63 -18.06 2.81
C ASP A 171 0.05 -19.26 3.49
N SER A 172 -0.62 -20.42 3.56
CA SER A 172 -0.01 -21.65 4.08
C SER A 172 1.17 -22.10 3.20
N ASP A 173 2.05 -22.93 3.76
CA ASP A 173 3.23 -23.41 3.04
C ASP A 173 2.81 -24.21 1.79
N ASP A 174 1.80 -25.06 1.91
CA ASP A 174 1.18 -25.76 0.77
C ASP A 174 0.63 -24.79 -0.27
N THR A 175 -0.05 -23.72 0.16
CA THR A 175 -0.60 -22.72 -0.75
C THR A 175 0.50 -22.02 -1.54
N ILE A 176 1.58 -21.61 -0.86
CA ILE A 176 2.74 -20.98 -1.50
C ILE A 176 3.36 -21.95 -2.51
N TYR A 177 3.60 -23.20 -2.09
CA TYR A 177 4.16 -24.24 -2.95
C TYR A 177 3.31 -24.47 -4.20
N HIS A 178 1.99 -24.65 -4.04
CA HIS A 178 1.08 -24.88 -5.16
C HIS A 178 1.01 -23.69 -6.12
N LYS A 179 1.01 -22.46 -5.61
CA LYS A 179 0.99 -21.25 -6.44
C LYS A 179 2.28 -21.09 -7.24
N ILE A 180 3.45 -21.24 -6.61
CA ILE A 180 4.74 -21.15 -7.30
C ILE A 180 4.92 -22.29 -8.30
N ARG A 181 4.54 -23.52 -7.93
CA ARG A 181 4.58 -24.68 -8.85
C ARG A 181 3.72 -24.45 -10.09
N SER A 182 2.55 -23.84 -9.92
CA SER A 182 1.61 -23.51 -10.99
C SER A 182 1.94 -22.22 -11.75
N ALA A 183 2.95 -21.46 -11.33
CA ALA A 183 3.33 -20.20 -11.97
C ALA A 183 3.70 -20.44 -13.44
N LYS A 184 3.37 -19.50 -14.31
CA LYS A 184 3.75 -19.56 -15.72
C LYS A 184 5.26 -19.33 -15.84
N THR A 185 5.92 -20.05 -16.75
CA THR A 185 7.37 -19.96 -16.98
C THR A 185 7.69 -19.46 -18.38
N GLN A 186 7.01 -19.98 -19.41
CA GLN A 186 7.19 -19.56 -20.79
C GLN A 186 5.83 -19.44 -21.47
N SER A 187 5.70 -18.47 -22.37
CA SER A 187 4.53 -18.31 -23.25
C SER A 187 4.79 -18.76 -24.69
N SER A 188 6.06 -19.01 -25.04
CA SER A 188 6.60 -19.29 -26.37
C SER A 188 8.05 -19.79 -26.24
N ASP A 189 8.70 -20.21 -27.33
CA ASP A 189 10.12 -20.63 -27.42
C ASP A 189 11.15 -19.50 -27.13
N ASP A 190 10.74 -18.45 -26.43
CA ASP A 190 11.59 -17.31 -26.08
C ASP A 190 12.12 -17.48 -24.65
N ASP A 191 13.43 -17.70 -24.53
CA ASP A 191 14.14 -17.87 -23.27
C ASP A 191 14.12 -16.60 -22.40
N ALA A 192 13.72 -15.45 -22.95
CA ALA A 192 13.62 -14.17 -22.23
C ALA A 192 12.19 -13.80 -21.82
N SER A 193 11.31 -14.78 -21.57
CA SER A 193 9.92 -14.51 -21.20
C SER A 193 9.82 -13.63 -19.92
N PRO A 194 8.87 -12.67 -19.85
CA PRO A 194 8.64 -11.87 -18.65
C PRO A 194 8.32 -12.70 -17.40
N GLU A 195 7.68 -13.85 -17.58
CA GLU A 195 7.30 -14.79 -16.54
C GLU A 195 8.51 -15.49 -15.92
N LEU A 196 9.42 -16.01 -16.74
CA LEU A 196 10.65 -16.66 -16.27
C LEU A 196 11.55 -15.66 -15.54
N ASN A 197 11.74 -14.48 -16.12
CA ASN A 197 12.52 -13.39 -15.51
C ASN A 197 11.95 -13.00 -14.13
N ASN A 198 10.64 -13.07 -13.94
CA ASN A 198 10.01 -12.83 -12.63
C ASN A 198 10.37 -13.92 -11.61
N LEU A 199 10.33 -15.19 -11.99
CA LEU A 199 10.71 -16.30 -11.09
C LEU A 199 12.20 -16.27 -10.73
N LEU A 200 13.07 -16.00 -11.70
CA LEU A 200 14.52 -15.89 -11.47
C LEU A 200 14.87 -14.69 -10.58
N ALA A 201 14.20 -13.55 -10.78
CA ALA A 201 14.39 -12.39 -9.92
C ALA A 201 13.92 -12.66 -8.48
N LEU A 202 12.77 -13.32 -8.30
CA LEU A 202 12.31 -13.74 -6.98
C LEU A 202 13.30 -14.71 -6.33
N TYR A 203 13.80 -15.69 -7.08
CA TYR A 203 14.81 -16.63 -6.59
C TYR A 203 16.06 -15.90 -6.12
N SER A 204 16.58 -14.97 -6.92
CA SER A 204 17.73 -14.12 -6.57
C SER A 204 17.47 -13.36 -5.26
N ILE A 205 16.30 -12.76 -5.09
CA ILE A 205 15.92 -12.02 -3.87
C ILE A 205 15.90 -12.93 -2.63
N PHE A 206 15.24 -14.09 -2.70
CA PHE A 206 15.07 -14.96 -1.52
C PHE A 206 16.31 -15.78 -1.20
N SER A 207 17.13 -16.13 -2.20
CA SER A 207 18.40 -16.84 -1.99
C SER A 207 19.57 -15.91 -1.62
N GLY A 208 19.45 -14.61 -1.89
CA GLY A 208 20.55 -13.64 -1.77
C GLY A 208 21.63 -13.78 -2.87
N ARG A 209 21.42 -14.63 -3.88
CA ARG A 209 22.37 -14.85 -4.97
C ARG A 209 22.18 -13.80 -6.09
N PRO A 210 23.25 -13.34 -6.76
CA PRO A 210 23.14 -12.45 -7.91
C PRO A 210 22.27 -13.04 -9.02
N TYR A 211 21.52 -12.19 -9.74
CA TYR A 211 20.63 -12.62 -10.81
C TYR A 211 21.37 -13.42 -11.90
N ASP A 212 22.54 -12.94 -12.34
CA ASP A 212 23.31 -13.57 -13.41
C ASP A 212 23.80 -14.98 -13.03
N ASP A 213 24.12 -15.20 -11.76
CA ASP A 213 24.49 -16.51 -11.23
C ASP A 213 23.29 -17.47 -11.23
N VAL A 214 22.11 -16.97 -10.83
CA VAL A 214 20.88 -17.75 -10.84
C VAL A 214 20.47 -18.08 -12.27
N PHE A 215 20.58 -17.13 -13.20
CA PHE A 215 20.25 -17.30 -14.61
C PHE A 215 21.17 -18.34 -15.27
N SER A 216 22.48 -18.22 -15.09
CA SER A 216 23.46 -19.14 -15.71
C SER A 216 23.39 -20.58 -15.18
N GLN A 217 22.94 -20.78 -13.94
CA GLN A 217 22.76 -22.10 -13.33
C GLN A 217 21.35 -22.68 -13.54
N CYS A 218 20.43 -21.92 -14.12
CA CYS A 218 19.06 -22.37 -14.34
C CYS A 218 19.02 -23.40 -15.48
N ASP A 219 18.52 -24.60 -15.18
CA ASP A 219 18.22 -25.59 -16.20
C ASP A 219 16.96 -25.18 -16.97
N MET A 220 17.16 -24.58 -18.14
CA MET A 220 16.08 -24.12 -19.04
C MET A 220 15.22 -25.27 -19.60
N SER A 221 15.67 -26.52 -19.47
CA SER A 221 14.89 -27.69 -19.87
C SER A 221 13.96 -28.20 -18.76
N ASN A 222 14.15 -27.75 -17.51
CA ASN A 222 13.40 -28.23 -16.35
C ASN A 222 13.12 -27.14 -15.30
N PHE A 223 12.07 -26.35 -15.54
CA PHE A 223 11.63 -25.32 -14.60
C PHE A 223 10.99 -25.85 -13.31
N LEU A 224 10.70 -27.16 -13.20
CA LEU A 224 10.10 -27.70 -11.98
C LEU A 224 11.03 -27.52 -10.79
N LYS A 225 12.32 -27.78 -10.97
CA LYS A 225 13.33 -27.62 -9.92
C LYS A 225 13.44 -26.15 -9.45
N LEU A 226 13.51 -25.21 -10.39
CA LEU A 226 13.52 -23.77 -10.08
C LEU A 226 12.33 -23.38 -9.20
N LYS A 227 11.12 -23.84 -9.57
CA LYS A 227 9.89 -23.54 -8.83
C LYS A 227 9.86 -24.18 -7.44
N THR A 228 10.26 -25.44 -7.32
CA THR A 228 10.26 -26.12 -6.02
C THR A 228 11.27 -25.48 -5.07
N ASP A 229 12.46 -25.14 -5.57
CA ASP A 229 13.51 -24.51 -4.78
C ASP A 229 13.10 -23.07 -4.38
N LEU A 230 12.50 -22.31 -5.29
CA LEU A 230 11.94 -20.99 -5.00
C LEU A 230 10.84 -21.07 -3.92
N ALA A 231 9.93 -22.03 -4.02
CA ALA A 231 8.87 -22.21 -3.03
C ALA A 231 9.46 -22.47 -1.63
N THR A 232 10.45 -23.35 -1.52
CA THR A 232 11.15 -23.64 -0.26
C THR A 232 11.78 -22.37 0.32
N LEU A 233 12.56 -21.62 -0.48
CA LEU A 233 13.19 -20.37 -0.04
C LEU A 233 12.17 -19.34 0.46
N MET A 234 11.05 -19.19 -0.26
CA MET A 234 9.98 -18.27 0.14
C MET A 234 9.30 -18.71 1.45
N ILE A 235 9.04 -20.01 1.61
CA ILE A 235 8.45 -20.56 2.83
C ILE A 235 9.38 -20.32 4.02
N GLU A 236 10.66 -20.69 3.90
CA GLU A 236 11.68 -20.51 4.95
C GLU A 236 11.80 -19.03 5.36
N PHE A 237 11.79 -18.11 4.39
CA PHE A 237 11.81 -16.68 4.68
C PHE A 237 10.57 -16.20 5.45
N LEU A 238 9.39 -16.75 5.14
CA LEU A 238 8.12 -16.33 5.75
C LEU A 238 7.85 -16.97 7.11
N VAL A 239 8.43 -18.14 7.43
CA VAL A 239 8.29 -18.81 8.74
C VAL A 239 8.49 -17.85 9.94
N PRO A 240 9.62 -17.11 10.06
CA PRO A 240 9.82 -16.21 11.20
C PRO A 240 8.83 -15.04 11.23
N ILE A 241 8.37 -14.57 10.06
CA ILE A 241 7.38 -13.49 9.95
C ILE A 241 6.01 -14.00 10.41
N LYS A 242 5.59 -15.19 9.95
CA LYS A 242 4.33 -15.81 10.37
C LYS A 242 4.29 -16.10 11.87
N LYS A 243 5.41 -16.55 12.45
CA LYS A 243 5.53 -16.75 13.90
C LYS A 243 5.33 -15.45 14.66
N LYS A 244 6.11 -14.40 14.34
CA LYS A 244 5.95 -13.06 14.94
C LYS A 244 4.55 -12.51 14.76
N PHE A 245 3.96 -12.70 13.59
CA PHE A 245 2.58 -12.30 13.32
C PHE A 245 1.62 -12.96 14.30
N GLN A 246 1.71 -14.28 14.52
CA GLN A 246 0.84 -14.98 15.46
C GLN A 246 1.05 -14.49 16.91
N ASP A 247 2.30 -14.32 17.32
CA ASP A 247 2.63 -13.81 18.66
C ASP A 247 2.00 -12.43 18.90
N ILE A 248 2.15 -11.51 17.94
CA ILE A 248 1.61 -10.14 18.03
C ILE A 248 0.08 -10.13 17.88
N TYR A 249 -0.46 -10.92 16.95
CA TYR A 249 -1.88 -10.92 16.64
C TYR A 249 -2.72 -11.43 17.82
N ASN A 250 -2.19 -12.39 18.58
CA ASN A 250 -2.84 -12.95 19.77
C ASN A 250 -2.64 -12.09 21.03
N ASP A 251 -1.80 -11.05 20.97
CA ASP A 251 -1.61 -10.08 22.07
C ASP A 251 -2.46 -8.82 21.85
N ASP A 252 -3.71 -8.88 22.30
CA ASP A 252 -4.66 -7.76 22.29
C ASP A 252 -4.11 -6.52 23.00
N GLN A 253 -3.37 -6.71 24.09
CA GLN A 253 -2.88 -5.62 24.93
C GLN A 253 -1.75 -4.87 24.22
N LEU A 254 -0.85 -5.60 23.55
CA LEU A 254 0.23 -4.99 22.77
C LEU A 254 -0.32 -4.08 21.68
N ILE A 255 -1.21 -4.56 20.82
CA ILE A 255 -1.78 -3.75 19.72
C ILE A 255 -2.53 -2.54 20.28
N SER A 256 -3.34 -2.73 21.32
CA SER A 256 -4.11 -1.65 21.95
C SER A 256 -3.18 -0.59 22.55
N SER A 257 -2.08 -1.00 23.21
CA SER A 257 -1.11 -0.08 23.79
C SER A 257 -0.38 0.75 22.72
N ILE A 258 -0.02 0.16 21.58
CA ILE A 258 0.65 0.85 20.47
C ILE A 258 -0.29 1.90 19.85
N LEU A 259 -1.56 1.54 19.65
CA LEU A 259 -2.56 2.46 19.11
C LEU A 259 -2.84 3.62 20.08
N GLU A 260 -2.96 3.34 21.38
CA GLU A 260 -3.18 4.36 22.40
C GLU A 260 -1.99 5.33 22.51
N GLN A 261 -0.75 4.82 22.51
CA GLN A 261 0.45 5.64 22.47
C GLN A 261 0.48 6.55 21.22
N SER A 262 0.11 5.99 20.07
CA SER A 262 0.05 6.74 18.82
C SER A 262 -1.03 7.82 18.86
N ARG A 263 -2.19 7.53 19.46
CA ARG A 263 -3.28 8.49 19.68
C ARG A 263 -2.84 9.64 20.58
N GLN A 264 -2.22 9.35 21.71
CA GLN A 264 -1.70 10.37 22.63
C GLN A 264 -0.66 11.28 21.95
N LYS A 265 0.22 10.69 21.14
CA LYS A 265 1.25 11.43 20.40
C LYS A 265 0.67 12.32 19.30
N LEU A 266 -0.33 11.84 18.56
CA LEU A 266 -0.84 12.51 17.36
C LEU A 266 -2.00 13.47 17.64
N ASN A 267 -2.87 13.21 18.61
CA ASN A 267 -4.05 14.04 18.87
C ASN A 267 -3.70 15.50 19.09
N TYR A 268 -2.73 15.77 19.98
CA TYR A 268 -2.30 17.14 20.26
C TYR A 268 -1.77 17.85 19.00
N ALA A 269 -0.94 17.16 18.20
CA ALA A 269 -0.38 17.72 16.98
C ALA A 269 -1.44 17.99 15.92
N LEU A 270 -2.39 17.06 15.74
CA LEU A 270 -3.47 17.18 14.75
C LEU A 270 -4.50 18.23 15.16
N ASP A 271 -4.88 18.30 16.43
CA ASP A 271 -5.80 19.32 16.95
C ASP A 271 -5.22 20.72 16.76
N ASN A 272 -3.94 20.91 17.10
CA ASN A 272 -3.27 22.18 16.88
C ASN A 272 -3.18 22.50 15.39
N ARG A 273 -2.82 21.54 14.55
CA ARG A 273 -2.75 21.73 13.09
C ARG A 273 -4.08 22.21 12.52
N ILE A 274 -5.19 21.57 12.90
CA ILE A 274 -6.52 21.98 12.44
C ILE A 274 -6.89 23.36 12.96
N ARG A 275 -6.62 23.65 14.25
CA ARG A 275 -6.86 24.97 14.84
C ARG A 275 -6.11 26.07 14.11
N GLU A 276 -4.83 25.87 13.82
CA GLU A 276 -4.01 26.82 13.06
C GLU A 276 -4.56 27.05 11.65
N VAL A 277 -4.94 25.98 10.95
CA VAL A 277 -5.54 26.10 9.59
C VAL A 277 -6.82 26.90 9.64
N LYS A 278 -7.69 26.63 10.60
CA LYS A 278 -8.95 27.36 10.82
C LYS A 278 -8.72 28.84 11.10
N GLN A 279 -7.79 29.16 12.00
CA GLN A 279 -7.38 30.54 12.28
C GLN A 279 -6.85 31.25 11.03
N LEU A 280 -5.99 30.60 10.25
CA LEU A 280 -5.45 31.14 9.00
C LEU A 280 -6.52 31.36 7.92
N LEU A 281 -7.62 30.62 7.99
CA LEU A 281 -8.78 30.75 7.10
C LEU A 281 -9.88 31.66 7.66
N ASN A 282 -9.72 32.17 8.89
CA ASN A 282 -10.73 32.92 9.64
C ASN A 282 -12.06 32.15 9.84
N CYS A 283 -12.00 30.86 10.20
CA CYS A 283 -13.18 30.03 10.49
C CYS A 283 -13.00 29.13 11.72
#